data_AF-L0J9U2-F1
#
_entry.id   AF-L0J9U2-F1
#
_cell.length_a   1.000
_cell.length_b   1.000
_cell.length_c   1.000
_cell.angle_alpha   90.00
_cell.angle_beta   90.00
_cell.angle_gamma   90.00
#
_symmetry.space_group_name_H-M   'P 1'
#
loop_
_entity.id
_entity.type
_entity.pdbx_description
1 polymer ?
#
loop_
_entity_poly.entity_id
_entity_poly.type
_entity_poly.pdbx_seq_one_letter_code
_entity_poly.pdbx_strand_id
1 'polypeptide(L)'
;MAVVSRSVAEAMAAGVPAGAIVCAPLSSGPVAGWLVVEDNEGAGAQRQCAVVRLDGCAVAVAGAVSEVMLAGDPVPTEGEMPAWASALAAAAWVSRRYEREVAAARSALLDNEARLERIVDAAHEYASDNDLCERFDRFMISQGLRPRSRDYVCEVDVTVRVRIPVASHSADAAGSEVSDQAVAAAVAELHGSALTDAIQEHDVVDVEED
;
A
#
# COMPACT_ATOMS: atom_id res chain seq x y z
N MET A 1 -34.55 5.50 -33.87
CA MET A 1 -33.42 4.98 -34.68
C MET A 1 -32.35 4.52 -33.72
N ALA A 2 -32.03 3.22 -33.69
CA ALA A 2 -30.93 2.71 -32.87
C ALA A 2 -29.61 3.17 -33.51
N VAL A 3 -28.79 3.91 -32.77
CA VAL A 3 -27.44 4.27 -33.22
C VAL A 3 -26.60 3.00 -33.15
N VAL A 4 -26.20 2.48 -34.31
CA VAL A 4 -25.31 1.33 -34.39
C VAL A 4 -23.95 1.74 -33.82
N SER A 5 -23.52 1.03 -32.78
CA SER A 5 -22.19 1.18 -32.18
C SER A 5 -21.33 0.01 -32.62
N ARG A 6 -20.14 0.29 -33.16
CA ARG A 6 -19.17 -0.72 -33.62
C ARG A 6 -17.76 -0.34 -33.18
N SER A 7 -16.88 -1.31 -33.02
CA SER A 7 -15.47 -1.02 -32.73
C SER A 7 -14.78 -0.35 -33.94
N VAL A 8 -13.67 0.34 -33.71
CA VAL A 8 -12.83 0.88 -34.79
C VAL A 8 -12.36 -0.25 -35.71
N ALA A 9 -11.99 -1.41 -35.16
CA ALA A 9 -11.59 -2.58 -35.94
C ALA A 9 -12.70 -3.04 -36.91
N GLU A 10 -13.94 -3.13 -36.45
CA GLU A 10 -15.10 -3.46 -37.29
C GLU A 10 -15.40 -2.38 -38.32
N ALA A 11 -15.28 -1.10 -37.95
CA ALA A 11 -15.49 0.00 -38.87
C ALA A 11 -14.45 0.00 -40.00
N MET A 12 -13.18 -0.26 -39.68
CA MET A 12 -12.12 -0.39 -40.68
C MET A 12 -12.33 -1.61 -41.59
N ALA A 13 -12.76 -2.74 -41.03
CA ALA A 13 -13.13 -3.92 -41.82
C ALA A 13 -14.31 -3.64 -42.76
N ALA A 14 -15.23 -2.74 -42.36
CA ALA A 14 -16.33 -2.25 -43.18
C ALA A 14 -15.93 -1.14 -44.17
N GLY A 15 -14.64 -0.78 -44.24
CA GLY A 15 -14.09 0.17 -45.22
C GLY A 15 -13.98 1.63 -44.75
N VAL A 16 -14.15 1.92 -43.44
CA VAL A 16 -13.88 3.26 -42.91
C VAL A 16 -12.37 3.50 -42.85
N PRO A 17 -11.81 4.47 -43.61
CA PRO A 17 -10.38 4.69 -43.65
C PRO A 17 -9.89 5.47 -42.42
N ALA A 18 -8.61 5.30 -42.09
CA ALA A 18 -7.92 6.25 -41.22
C ALA A 18 -7.96 7.65 -41.88
N GLY A 19 -8.12 8.68 -41.07
CA GLY A 19 -8.35 10.05 -41.53
C GLY A 19 -9.81 10.38 -41.87
N ALA A 20 -10.76 9.46 -41.70
CA ALA A 20 -12.18 9.80 -41.79
C ALA A 20 -12.68 10.58 -40.57
N ILE A 21 -13.74 11.38 -40.73
CA ILE A 21 -14.47 11.95 -39.60
C ILE A 21 -15.48 10.92 -39.09
N VAL A 22 -15.38 10.60 -37.81
CA VAL A 22 -16.22 9.61 -37.12
C VAL A 22 -16.78 10.19 -35.82
N CYS A 23 -17.83 9.58 -35.29
CA CYS A 23 -18.41 9.97 -34.01
C CYS A 23 -18.03 8.99 -32.91
N ALA A 24 -17.42 9.46 -31.83
CA ALA A 24 -17.19 8.67 -30.62
C ALA A 24 -18.38 8.82 -29.67
N PRO A 25 -19.03 7.72 -29.22
CA PRO A 25 -20.10 7.79 -28.23
C PRO A 25 -19.48 8.00 -26.83
N LEU A 26 -19.49 9.25 -26.35
CA LEU A 26 -19.06 9.57 -24.98
C LEU A 26 -20.29 9.71 -24.05
N SER A 27 -20.05 9.65 -22.74
CA SER A 27 -21.09 9.88 -21.73
C SER A 27 -21.70 11.28 -21.80
N SER A 28 -20.93 12.28 -22.27
CA SER A 28 -21.39 13.65 -22.52
C SER A 28 -22.16 13.80 -23.84
N GLY A 29 -22.35 12.72 -24.59
CA GLY A 29 -22.93 12.71 -25.94
C GLY A 29 -21.92 12.36 -27.03
N PRO A 30 -22.39 12.07 -28.26
CA PRO A 30 -21.52 11.73 -29.37
C PRO A 30 -20.65 12.93 -29.78
N VAL A 31 -19.37 12.69 -29.99
CA VAL A 31 -18.40 13.72 -30.39
C VAL A 31 -17.79 13.35 -31.74
N ALA A 32 -17.92 14.24 -32.72
CA ALA A 32 -17.30 14.09 -34.03
C ALA A 32 -15.80 14.44 -33.98
N GLY A 33 -14.99 13.66 -34.68
CA GLY A 33 -13.55 13.86 -34.74
C GLY A 33 -12.86 13.05 -35.83
N TRP A 34 -11.60 13.37 -36.07
CA TRP A 34 -10.73 12.65 -36.99
C TRP A 34 -10.32 11.31 -36.38
N LEU A 35 -10.59 10.22 -37.11
CA LEU A 35 -10.08 8.90 -36.77
C LEU A 35 -8.61 8.81 -37.13
N VAL A 36 -7.74 8.75 -36.14
CA VAL A 36 -6.31 8.47 -36.32
C VAL A 36 -6.04 7.05 -35.88
N VAL A 37 -5.34 6.29 -36.72
CA VAL A 37 -4.90 4.94 -36.40
C VAL A 37 -3.38 4.92 -36.45
N GLU A 38 -2.76 4.21 -35.52
CA GLU A 38 -1.31 4.06 -35.46
C GLU A 38 -0.82 3.21 -36.64
N ASP A 39 0.11 3.73 -37.44
CA ASP A 39 0.66 3.08 -38.65
C ASP A 39 1.58 1.88 -38.35
N ASN A 40 1.59 1.35 -37.13
CA ASN A 40 2.59 0.36 -36.73
C ASN A 40 2.15 -1.09 -37.02
N GLU A 41 2.94 -1.77 -37.86
CA GLU A 41 2.92 -3.21 -38.15
C GLU A 41 3.95 -3.99 -37.31
N GLY A 42 4.21 -3.53 -36.08
CA GLY A 42 5.08 -4.24 -35.14
C GLY A 42 4.45 -5.55 -34.68
N ALA A 43 5.15 -6.67 -34.93
CA ALA A 43 4.69 -8.03 -34.65
C ALA A 43 4.16 -8.21 -33.21
N GLY A 44 2.85 -8.46 -33.09
CA GLY A 44 2.18 -8.92 -31.86
C GLY A 44 1.56 -7.84 -30.98
N ALA A 45 1.77 -6.55 -31.24
CA ALA A 45 1.14 -5.47 -30.46
C ALA A 45 -0.22 -5.04 -31.07
N GLN A 46 -1.21 -4.78 -30.22
CA GLN A 46 -2.51 -4.30 -30.67
C GLN A 46 -2.42 -2.85 -31.16
N ARG A 47 -2.81 -2.59 -32.41
CA ARG A 47 -2.83 -1.25 -33.01
C ARG A 47 -3.67 -0.28 -32.16
N GLN A 48 -3.14 0.92 -31.94
CA GLN A 48 -3.86 1.98 -31.25
C GLN A 48 -4.61 2.86 -32.24
N CYS A 49 -5.69 3.48 -31.77
CA CYS A 49 -6.42 4.51 -32.48
C CYS A 49 -6.83 5.63 -31.52
N ALA A 50 -7.20 6.76 -32.10
CA ALA A 50 -7.77 7.89 -31.39
C ALA A 50 -8.80 8.60 -32.26
N VAL A 51 -9.79 9.21 -31.63
CA VAL A 51 -10.70 10.16 -32.26
C VAL A 51 -10.34 11.54 -31.74
N VAL A 52 -9.79 12.38 -32.62
CA VAL A 52 -9.33 13.73 -32.26
C VAL A 52 -10.40 14.74 -32.63
N ARG A 53 -10.81 15.59 -31.70
CA ARG A 53 -11.89 16.56 -31.92
C ARG A 53 -11.56 17.48 -33.10
N LEU A 54 -12.59 17.84 -33.86
CA LEU A 54 -12.43 18.72 -35.03
C LEU A 54 -11.94 20.14 -34.67
N ASP A 55 -12.14 20.56 -33.41
CA ASP A 55 -11.63 21.84 -32.89
C ASP A 55 -10.11 21.84 -32.65
N GLY A 56 -9.44 20.68 -32.76
CA GLY A 56 -8.01 20.56 -32.53
C GLY A 56 -7.56 20.76 -31.09
N CYS A 57 -8.49 20.82 -30.14
CA CYS A 57 -8.18 21.13 -28.74
C CYS A 57 -7.89 19.88 -27.92
N ALA A 58 -8.46 18.72 -28.27
CA ALA A 58 -8.30 17.50 -27.48
C ALA A 58 -8.58 16.20 -28.25
N VAL A 59 -8.09 15.11 -27.68
CA VAL A 59 -8.46 13.74 -28.06
C VAL A 59 -9.74 13.36 -27.31
N ALA A 60 -10.80 13.00 -28.04
CA ALA A 60 -12.09 12.61 -27.47
C ALA A 60 -12.02 11.21 -26.83
N VAL A 61 -11.36 10.29 -27.52
CA VAL A 61 -11.12 8.92 -27.04
C VAL A 61 -9.85 8.38 -27.70
N ALA A 62 -9.09 7.57 -26.98
CA ALA A 62 -7.96 6.81 -27.51
C ALA A 62 -8.00 5.40 -26.94
N GLY A 63 -7.29 4.44 -27.55
CA GLY A 63 -7.20 3.07 -27.06
C GLY A 63 -6.86 2.08 -28.17
N ALA A 64 -7.02 0.80 -27.87
CA ALA A 64 -6.87 -0.24 -28.88
C ALA A 64 -8.01 -0.18 -29.91
N VAL A 65 -7.71 -0.53 -31.16
CA VAL A 65 -8.73 -0.55 -32.24
C VAL A 65 -9.91 -1.48 -31.95
N SER A 66 -9.75 -2.51 -31.12
CA SER A 66 -10.87 -3.38 -30.72
C SER A 66 -11.72 -2.82 -29.59
N GLU A 67 -11.21 -1.86 -28.83
CA GLU A 67 -11.84 -1.34 -27.62
C GLU A 67 -12.55 0.00 -27.87
N VAL A 68 -11.99 0.82 -28.76
CA VAL A 68 -12.58 2.12 -29.09
C VAL A 68 -13.82 1.92 -29.94
N MET A 69 -14.94 2.46 -29.46
CA MET A 69 -16.24 2.39 -30.13
C MET A 69 -16.51 3.64 -30.96
N LEU A 70 -17.19 3.44 -32.09
CA LEU A 70 -17.68 4.46 -32.99
C LEU A 70 -19.20 4.35 -33.11
N ALA A 71 -19.86 5.50 -33.23
CA ALA A 71 -21.30 5.63 -33.39
C ALA A 71 -21.62 6.04 -34.84
N GLY A 72 -22.44 5.22 -35.51
CA GLY A 72 -22.94 5.51 -36.85
C GLY A 72 -21.89 5.37 -37.97
N ASP A 73 -22.21 6.01 -39.11
CA ASP A 73 -21.38 6.02 -40.30
C ASP A 73 -20.45 7.24 -40.32
N PRO A 74 -19.29 7.13 -41.01
CA PRO A 74 -18.38 8.25 -41.15
C PRO A 74 -19.09 9.46 -41.78
N VAL A 75 -18.78 10.64 -41.26
CA VAL A 75 -19.31 11.90 -41.79
C VAL A 75 -18.53 12.22 -43.06
N PRO A 76 -19.21 12.42 -44.22
CA PRO A 76 -18.55 12.83 -45.44
C PRO A 76 -17.77 14.13 -45.21
N THR A 77 -16.49 14.14 -45.57
CA THR A 77 -15.63 15.31 -45.48
C THR A 77 -14.91 15.50 -46.81
N GLU A 78 -14.86 16.75 -47.29
CA GLU A 78 -14.09 17.12 -48.48
C GLU A 78 -12.64 17.49 -48.14
N GLY A 79 -12.32 17.64 -46.85
CA GLY A 79 -11.00 18.03 -46.37
C GLY A 79 -10.11 16.84 -46.01
N GLU A 80 -8.82 16.95 -46.31
CA GLU A 80 -7.78 16.04 -45.81
C GLU A 80 -7.59 16.20 -44.31
N MET A 81 -7.24 15.11 -43.62
CA MET A 81 -6.96 15.14 -42.19
C MET A 81 -5.76 16.05 -41.90
N PRO A 82 -5.90 17.06 -41.03
CA PRO A 82 -4.80 17.94 -40.68
C PRO A 82 -3.67 17.20 -39.93
N ALA A 83 -2.42 17.60 -40.18
CA ALA A 83 -1.24 17.00 -39.54
C ALA A 83 -1.22 17.12 -38.00
N TRP A 84 -1.93 18.10 -37.42
CA TRP A 84 -2.04 18.22 -35.96
C TRP A 84 -2.85 17.07 -35.35
N ALA A 85 -3.77 16.44 -36.10
CA ALA A 85 -4.61 15.38 -35.58
C ALA A 85 -3.76 14.13 -35.28
N SER A 86 -2.88 13.75 -36.20
CA SER A 86 -1.95 12.64 -35.99
C SER A 86 -0.95 12.93 -34.87
N ALA A 87 -0.46 14.17 -34.77
CA ALA A 87 0.43 14.58 -33.68
C ALA A 87 -0.24 14.48 -32.30
N LEU A 88 -1.49 14.93 -32.16
CA LEU A 88 -2.26 14.83 -30.90
C LEU A 88 -2.57 13.38 -30.52
N ALA A 89 -2.94 12.55 -31.51
CA ALA A 89 -3.16 11.13 -31.29
C ALA A 89 -1.90 10.41 -30.80
N ALA A 90 -0.75 10.67 -31.46
CA ALA A 90 0.54 10.12 -31.07
C ALA A 90 0.92 10.52 -29.63
N ALA A 91 0.76 11.80 -29.28
CA ALA A 91 1.01 12.29 -27.92
C ALA A 91 0.10 11.57 -26.89
N ALA A 92 -1.18 11.39 -27.21
CA ALA A 92 -2.12 10.69 -26.32
C ALA A 92 -1.76 9.21 -26.12
N TRP A 93 -1.29 8.51 -27.16
CA TRP A 93 -0.83 7.12 -27.04
C TRP A 93 0.41 7.01 -26.17
N VAL A 94 1.38 7.92 -26.34
CA VAL A 94 2.60 7.96 -25.52
C VAL A 94 2.27 8.21 -24.06
N SER A 95 1.43 9.22 -23.75
CA SER A 95 1.02 9.51 -22.37
C SER A 95 0.33 8.31 -21.72
N ARG A 96 -0.60 7.64 -22.43
CA ARG A 96 -1.27 6.44 -21.91
C ARG A 96 -0.33 5.26 -21.68
N ARG A 97 0.67 5.06 -22.54
CA ARG A 97 1.68 4.01 -22.33
C ARG A 97 2.45 4.26 -21.05
N TYR A 98 2.92 5.50 -20.84
CA TYR A 98 3.60 5.86 -19.60
C TYR A 98 2.71 5.70 -18.37
N GLU A 99 1.44 6.11 -18.42
CA GLU A 99 0.51 5.91 -17.30
C GLU A 99 0.33 4.42 -16.96
N ARG A 100 0.18 3.57 -17.99
CA ARG A 100 0.07 2.11 -17.81
C ARG A 100 1.35 1.51 -17.25
N GLU A 101 2.50 1.92 -17.73
CA GLU A 101 3.80 1.45 -17.23
C GLU A 101 4.02 1.86 -15.77
N VAL A 102 3.71 3.12 -15.42
CA VAL A 102 3.79 3.60 -14.04
C VAL A 102 2.81 2.86 -13.13
N ALA A 103 1.57 2.63 -13.58
CA ALA A 103 0.59 1.87 -12.81
C ALA A 103 1.03 0.40 -12.61
N ALA A 104 1.53 -0.24 -13.67
CA ALA A 104 2.05 -1.61 -13.61
C ALA A 104 3.27 -1.72 -12.68
N ALA A 105 4.21 -0.76 -12.76
CA ALA A 105 5.38 -0.72 -11.89
C ALA A 105 4.98 -0.52 -10.42
N ARG A 106 4.02 0.36 -10.14
CA ARG A 106 3.48 0.56 -8.78
C ARG A 106 2.80 -0.70 -8.25
N SER A 107 1.96 -1.35 -9.06
CA SER A 107 1.32 -2.62 -8.67
C SER A 107 2.36 -3.69 -8.36
N ALA A 108 3.34 -3.86 -9.24
CA ALA A 108 4.41 -4.85 -9.06
C ALA A 108 5.25 -4.60 -7.80
N LEU A 109 5.50 -3.33 -7.45
CA LEU A 109 6.18 -2.98 -6.21
C LEU A 109 5.37 -3.40 -4.98
N LEU A 110 4.07 -3.03 -4.94
CA LEU A 110 3.17 -3.40 -3.85
C LEU A 110 3.03 -4.93 -3.71
N ASP A 111 2.89 -5.63 -4.83
CA ASP A 111 2.80 -7.10 -4.83
C ASP A 111 4.09 -7.75 -4.30
N ASN A 112 5.24 -7.18 -4.62
CA ASN A 112 6.52 -7.66 -4.12
C ASN A 112 6.72 -7.35 -2.64
N GLU A 113 6.33 -6.16 -2.17
CA GLU A 113 6.35 -5.80 -0.74
C GLU A 113 5.47 -6.75 0.07
N ALA A 114 4.22 -6.97 -0.35
CA ALA A 114 3.32 -7.93 0.29
C ALA A 114 3.82 -9.38 0.22
N ARG A 115 4.57 -9.74 -0.82
CA ARG A 115 5.24 -11.05 -0.90
C ARG A 115 6.38 -11.17 0.10
N LEU A 116 7.21 -10.14 0.23
CA LEU A 116 8.32 -10.12 1.20
C LEU A 116 7.79 -10.17 2.64
N GLU A 117 6.73 -9.43 2.95
CA GLU A 117 6.09 -9.49 4.27
C GLU A 117 5.62 -10.89 4.62
N ARG A 118 4.92 -11.57 3.69
CA ARG A 118 4.50 -12.96 3.89
C ARG A 118 5.66 -13.93 4.07
N ILE A 119 6.78 -13.72 3.37
CA ILE A 119 7.99 -14.53 3.55
C ILE A 119 8.59 -14.29 4.93
N VAL A 120 8.62 -13.04 5.39
CA VAL A 120 9.11 -12.68 6.73
C VAL A 120 8.23 -13.33 7.80
N ASP A 121 6.91 -13.26 7.67
CA ASP A 121 5.98 -13.90 8.60
C ASP A 121 6.16 -15.43 8.63
N ALA A 122 6.26 -16.07 7.46
CA ALA A 122 6.51 -17.51 7.39
C ALA A 122 7.89 -17.90 7.98
N ALA A 123 8.90 -17.05 7.81
CA ALA A 123 10.21 -17.26 8.42
C ALA A 123 10.15 -17.09 9.95
N HIS A 124 9.34 -16.15 10.45
CA HIS A 124 9.10 -15.95 11.88
C HIS A 124 8.40 -17.16 12.49
N GLU A 125 7.34 -17.66 11.85
CA GLU A 125 6.61 -18.87 12.26
C GLU A 125 7.55 -20.08 12.30
N TYR A 126 8.27 -20.34 11.21
CA TYR A 126 9.25 -21.42 11.16
C TYR A 126 10.34 -21.28 12.23
N ALA A 127 10.85 -20.07 12.46
CA ALA A 127 11.86 -19.83 13.47
C ALA A 127 11.32 -20.04 14.90
N SER A 128 10.04 -19.78 15.14
CA SER A 128 9.40 -20.07 16.43
C SER A 128 9.17 -21.56 16.62
N ASP A 129 8.65 -22.27 15.61
CA ASP A 129 8.41 -23.72 15.66
C ASP A 129 9.69 -24.56 15.87
N ASN A 130 10.85 -24.00 15.54
CA ASN A 130 12.15 -24.68 15.59
C ASN A 130 13.10 -24.07 16.63
N ASP A 131 12.58 -23.26 17.57
CA ASP A 131 13.35 -22.64 18.65
C ASP A 131 14.63 -21.93 18.18
N LEU A 132 14.58 -21.28 17.01
CA LEU A 132 15.73 -20.53 16.51
C LEU A 132 15.95 -19.31 17.41
N CYS A 133 17.07 -19.31 18.12
CA CYS A 133 17.44 -18.30 19.12
C CYS A 133 17.67 -16.88 18.54
N GLU A 134 18.04 -15.93 19.42
CA GLU A 134 18.40 -14.52 19.14
C GLU A 134 19.29 -14.27 17.90
N ARG A 135 20.06 -15.28 17.46
CA ARG A 135 20.88 -15.22 16.25
C ARG A 135 20.04 -15.03 14.98
N PHE A 136 18.83 -15.59 14.94
CA PHE A 136 17.91 -15.40 13.82
C PHE A 136 17.43 -13.94 13.76
N ASP A 137 17.00 -13.38 14.90
CA ASP A 137 16.52 -11.99 14.94
C ASP A 137 17.65 -11.01 14.64
N ARG A 138 18.87 -11.30 15.10
CA ARG A 138 20.07 -10.53 14.74
C ARG A 138 20.38 -10.59 13.25
N PHE A 139 20.19 -11.75 12.62
CA PHE A 139 20.31 -11.90 11.17
C PHE A 139 19.24 -11.08 10.44
N MET A 140 17.98 -11.15 10.86
CA MET A 140 16.88 -10.37 10.27
C MET A 140 17.18 -8.86 10.29
N ILE A 141 17.60 -8.33 11.44
CA ILE A 141 17.99 -6.90 11.58
C ILE A 141 19.15 -6.56 10.63
N SER A 142 20.15 -7.43 10.48
CA SER A 142 21.28 -7.20 9.56
C SER A 142 20.87 -7.10 8.08
N GLN A 143 19.76 -7.75 7.72
CA GLN A 143 19.17 -7.69 6.38
C GLN A 143 18.17 -6.53 6.23
N GLY A 144 18.01 -5.68 7.26
CA GLY A 144 17.03 -4.60 7.27
C GLY A 144 15.57 -5.07 7.44
N LEU A 145 15.38 -6.30 7.92
CA LEU A 145 14.06 -6.89 8.14
C LEU A 145 13.65 -6.76 9.61
N ARG A 146 12.35 -6.80 9.86
CA ARG A 146 11.82 -6.75 11.24
C ARG A 146 12.23 -8.01 12.02
N PRO A 147 12.75 -7.87 13.26
CA PRO A 147 12.90 -8.99 14.17
C PRO A 147 11.51 -9.48 14.64
N ARG A 148 11.45 -10.67 15.24
CA ARG A 148 10.23 -11.13 15.92
C ARG A 148 10.00 -10.31 17.18
N SER A 149 8.75 -9.95 17.44
CA SER A 149 8.30 -9.45 18.74
C SER A 149 7.61 -10.60 19.46
N ARG A 150 8.03 -10.87 20.70
CA ARG A 150 7.37 -11.81 21.60
C ARG A 150 6.98 -11.05 22.86
N ASP A 151 5.77 -11.31 23.32
CA ASP A 151 5.31 -10.81 24.59
C ASP A 151 5.83 -11.76 25.66
N TYR A 152 6.54 -11.20 26.64
CA TYR A 152 7.10 -11.95 27.75
C TYR A 152 6.55 -11.37 29.04
N VAL A 153 6.13 -12.24 29.94
CA VAL A 153 5.75 -11.88 31.31
C VAL A 153 6.94 -12.18 32.21
N CYS A 154 7.55 -11.12 32.75
CA CYS A 154 8.65 -11.27 33.71
C CYS A 154 8.09 -11.26 35.13
N GLU A 155 8.30 -12.33 35.89
CA GLU A 155 8.11 -12.35 37.32
C GLU A 155 9.33 -11.71 38.00
N VAL A 156 9.10 -10.71 38.86
CA VAL A 156 10.17 -9.92 39.49
C VAL A 156 9.99 -9.92 41.00
N ASP A 157 11.00 -10.41 41.71
CA ASP A 157 11.12 -10.26 43.15
C ASP A 157 11.78 -8.92 43.48
N VAL A 158 11.17 -8.16 44.38
CA VAL A 158 11.63 -6.82 44.74
C VAL A 158 11.81 -6.71 46.25
N THR A 159 13.02 -6.34 46.67
CA THR A 159 13.31 -6.04 48.07
C THR A 159 13.10 -4.55 48.34
N VAL A 160 12.08 -4.22 49.13
CA VAL A 160 11.68 -2.83 49.42
C VAL A 160 12.02 -2.48 50.88
N ARG A 161 12.63 -1.31 51.09
CA ARG A 161 12.95 -0.81 52.43
C ARG A 161 11.98 0.29 52.87
N VAL A 162 11.12 -0.04 53.83
CA VAL A 162 10.17 0.90 54.43
C VAL A 162 10.67 1.44 55.78
N ARG A 163 10.31 2.69 56.09
CA ARG A 163 10.54 3.30 57.41
C ARG A 163 9.22 3.42 58.13
N ILE A 164 9.06 2.69 59.23
CA ILE A 164 7.83 2.68 60.02
C ILE A 164 8.09 3.44 61.32
N PRO A 165 7.44 4.59 61.56
CA PRO A 165 7.55 5.30 62.82
C PRO A 165 6.76 4.55 63.90
N VAL A 166 7.44 4.11 64.95
CA VAL A 166 6.82 3.42 66.10
C VAL A 166 7.13 4.20 67.38
N ALA A 167 6.11 4.44 68.20
CA ALA A 167 6.28 5.03 69.52
C ALA A 167 6.47 3.91 70.55
N SER A 168 7.65 3.84 71.17
CA SER A 168 7.94 2.84 72.20
C SER A 168 8.82 3.41 73.30
N HIS A 169 8.88 2.70 74.42
CA HIS A 169 9.64 3.10 75.61
C HIS A 169 11.12 2.69 75.54
N SER A 170 11.51 1.88 74.54
CA SER A 170 12.91 1.55 74.22
C SER A 170 13.07 1.11 72.76
N ALA A 171 14.29 1.16 72.23
CA ALA A 171 14.59 0.72 70.87
C ALA A 171 14.37 -0.79 70.67
N ASP A 172 14.72 -1.60 71.68
CA ASP A 172 14.50 -3.05 71.65
C ASP A 172 12.99 -3.40 71.66
N ALA A 173 12.17 -2.61 72.36
CA ALA A 173 10.73 -2.78 72.34
C ALA A 173 10.11 -2.32 71.01
N ALA A 174 10.68 -1.29 70.35
CA ALA A 174 10.18 -0.78 69.07
C ALA A 174 10.24 -1.81 67.93
N GLY A 175 11.26 -2.68 67.91
CA GLY A 175 11.39 -3.74 66.90
C GLY A 175 10.31 -4.81 67.00
N SER A 176 9.84 -5.10 68.22
CA SER A 176 8.79 -6.11 68.47
C SER A 176 7.38 -5.63 68.15
N GLU A 177 7.20 -4.31 68.00
CA GLU A 177 5.92 -3.66 67.68
C GLU A 177 5.67 -3.54 66.16
N VAL A 178 6.67 -3.87 65.35
CA VAL A 178 6.53 -3.90 63.88
C VAL A 178 5.80 -5.18 63.50
N SER A 179 4.52 -5.06 63.17
CA SER A 179 3.69 -6.17 62.67
C SER A 179 3.69 -6.22 61.14
N ASP A 180 3.40 -7.39 60.58
CA ASP A 180 3.23 -7.58 59.13
C ASP A 180 2.17 -6.64 58.54
N GLN A 181 1.16 -6.29 59.34
CA GLN A 181 0.11 -5.34 58.94
C GLN A 181 0.65 -3.90 58.88
N ALA A 182 1.55 -3.51 59.78
CA ALA A 182 2.23 -2.22 59.73
C ALA A 182 3.21 -2.14 58.55
N VAL A 183 3.86 -3.24 58.21
CA VAL A 183 4.72 -3.35 57.01
C VAL A 183 3.87 -3.24 55.74
N ALA A 184 2.77 -3.98 55.63
CA ALA A 184 1.87 -3.92 54.48
C ALA A 184 1.27 -2.51 54.28
N ALA A 185 0.86 -1.85 55.36
CA ALA A 185 0.39 -0.46 55.31
C ALA A 185 1.48 0.51 54.83
N ALA A 186 2.70 0.38 55.34
CA ALA A 186 3.82 1.21 54.93
C ALA A 186 4.24 0.99 53.46
N VAL A 187 4.12 -0.24 52.96
CA VAL A 187 4.33 -0.55 51.54
C VAL A 187 3.20 0.03 50.68
N ALA A 188 1.95 -0.06 51.13
CA ALA A 188 0.80 0.49 50.41
C ALA A 188 0.84 2.03 50.28
N GLU A 189 1.45 2.72 51.24
CA GLU A 189 1.66 4.18 51.20
C GLU A 189 2.83 4.61 50.29
N LEU A 190 3.67 3.68 49.82
CA LEU A 190 4.72 4.01 48.85
C LEU A 190 4.10 4.27 47.48
N HIS A 191 4.15 5.52 47.05
CA HIS A 191 3.68 5.95 45.74
C HIS A 191 4.72 6.80 45.01
N GLY A 192 4.74 6.70 43.68
CA GLY A 192 5.57 7.54 42.81
C GLY A 192 7.06 7.38 43.09
N SER A 193 7.78 8.50 43.20
CA SER A 193 9.25 8.51 43.38
C SER A 193 9.71 7.86 44.69
N ALA A 194 8.87 7.87 45.73
CA ALA A 194 9.20 7.24 47.01
C ALA A 194 9.30 5.71 46.91
N LEU A 195 8.52 5.09 46.01
CA LEU A 195 8.60 3.66 45.73
C LEU A 195 9.90 3.33 44.98
N THR A 196 10.25 4.13 43.97
CA THR A 196 11.50 3.96 43.20
C THR A 196 12.73 4.06 44.08
N ASP A 197 12.76 5.01 45.03
CA ASP A 197 13.87 5.17 45.98
C ASP A 197 13.91 4.07 47.07
N ALA A 198 12.78 3.40 47.32
CA ALA A 198 12.67 2.34 48.33
C ALA A 198 13.05 0.95 47.79
N ILE A 199 13.05 0.77 46.46
CA ILE A 199 13.52 -0.44 45.79
C ILE A 199 15.05 -0.47 45.89
N GLN A 200 15.59 -1.38 46.69
CA GLN A 200 17.04 -1.50 46.87
C GLN A 200 17.68 -2.42 45.83
N GLU A 201 16.98 -3.51 45.53
CA GLU A 201 17.40 -4.57 44.63
C GLU A 201 16.16 -5.23 44.04
N HIS A 202 16.24 -5.61 42.78
CA HIS A 202 15.22 -6.40 42.09
C HIS A 202 15.93 -7.52 41.35
N ASP A 203 15.33 -8.70 41.36
CA ASP A 203 15.78 -9.85 40.59
C ASP A 203 14.63 -10.39 39.75
N VAL A 204 14.92 -10.76 38.50
CA VAL A 204 13.91 -11.34 37.61
C VAL A 204 13.95 -12.84 37.86
N VAL A 205 12.89 -13.35 38.47
CA VAL A 205 12.81 -14.72 38.98
C VAL A 205 12.43 -15.68 37.86
N ASP A 206 11.53 -15.24 36.98
CA ASP A 206 11.09 -16.03 35.84
C ASP A 206 10.70 -15.13 34.67
N VAL A 207 10.78 -15.68 33.46
CA VAL A 207 10.33 -15.03 32.23
C VAL A 207 9.55 -16.06 31.43
N GLU A 208 8.22 -15.96 31.49
CA GLU A 208 7.31 -16.83 30.76
C GLU A 208 6.93 -16.18 29.41
N GLU A 209 6.75 -17.01 28.39
CA GLU A 209 6.21 -16.60 27.08
C GLU A 209 4.67 -16.67 27.16
N ASP A 210 4.00 -15.57 26.85
CA ASP A 210 2.53 -15.41 26.99
C ASP A 210 1.74 -16.11 25.85
#